data_AF-A0A2G1QMN2-F1
#
_entry.id   AF-A0A2G1QMN2-F1
#
_cell.length_a   1.000
_cell.length_b   1.000
_cell.length_c   1.000
_cell.angle_alpha   90.00
_cell.angle_beta   90.00
_cell.angle_gamma   90.00
#
_symmetry.space_group_name_H-M   'P 1'
#
loop_
_entity.id
_entity.type
_entity.pdbx_description
1 polymer ?
#
loop_
_entity_poly.entity_id
_entity_poly.type
_entity_poly.pdbx_seq_one_letter_code
_entity_poly.pdbx_strand_id
1 'polypeptide(L)'
;MLSGLPSDITQPTDAGLATAVVTWTAPTASDNAPGVTLTSTHNPGDAFPLGETTVTYTATDAAGNTATGSFKVTVTDGENPVLSGLPSDITQPTDAGLATAVVTWTAPTASDNAPGVTLTSTHNPGDAFPLGETTVTYTATDAAGNTATGSFKVTVTDGENPVLSGLPTDITQPTDAGLATAVVTWTEPTASDNAPGVTLTSTHTPGDAFPIGETTVTYTATDAAGNTATGSFTVTVTDGENPVLSGLPSDITQPTDAGLATAVVT
;
A
#
# COMPACT_ATOMS: atom_id res chain seq x y z
N MET A 1 -17.32 -66.13 -24.08
CA MET A 1 -16.71 -65.64 -22.82
C MET A 1 -15.79 -64.47 -23.14
N LEU A 2 -15.87 -63.38 -22.37
CA LEU A 2 -14.91 -62.28 -22.40
C LEU A 2 -13.95 -62.45 -21.21
N SER A 3 -12.64 -62.31 -21.42
CA SER A 3 -11.61 -62.51 -20.39
C SER A 3 -10.49 -61.46 -20.49
N GLY A 4 -9.87 -61.14 -19.36
CA GLY A 4 -8.76 -60.18 -19.29
C GLY A 4 -9.18 -58.73 -19.41
N LEU A 5 -10.41 -58.39 -18.97
CA LEU A 5 -10.84 -56.98 -18.90
C LEU A 5 -9.96 -56.22 -17.89
N PRO A 6 -9.43 -55.03 -18.26
CA PRO A 6 -8.68 -54.19 -17.32
C PRO A 6 -9.51 -53.78 -16.10
N SER A 7 -8.83 -53.42 -15.02
CA SER A 7 -9.42 -52.60 -13.96
C SER A 7 -9.58 -51.16 -14.44
N ASP A 8 -10.34 -50.36 -13.69
CA ASP A 8 -10.40 -48.92 -13.90
C ASP A 8 -9.00 -48.29 -13.86
N ILE A 9 -8.78 -47.28 -14.69
CA ILE A 9 -7.50 -46.58 -14.88
C ILE A 9 -7.69 -45.11 -14.53
N THR A 10 -6.77 -44.54 -13.75
CA THR A 10 -6.71 -43.10 -13.49
C THR A 10 -5.35 -42.57 -13.93
N GLN A 11 -5.34 -41.49 -14.72
CA GLN A 11 -4.11 -40.86 -15.22
C GLN A 11 -4.29 -39.33 -15.28
N PRO A 12 -3.26 -38.53 -14.96
CA PRO A 12 -3.32 -37.11 -15.23
C PRO A 12 -3.32 -36.83 -16.75
N THR A 13 -3.72 -35.63 -17.14
CA THR A 13 -3.53 -35.12 -18.50
C THR A 13 -2.06 -35.20 -18.92
N ASP A 14 -1.83 -35.36 -20.22
CA ASP A 14 -0.49 -35.22 -20.79
C ASP A 14 -0.09 -33.73 -20.76
N ALA A 15 1.21 -33.47 -20.53
CA ALA A 15 1.71 -32.12 -20.28
C ALA A 15 1.27 -31.11 -21.36
N GLY A 16 0.62 -30.03 -20.92
CA GLY A 16 0.13 -28.95 -21.78
C GLY A 16 -1.11 -29.31 -22.62
N LEU A 17 -1.72 -30.47 -22.40
CA LEU A 17 -2.94 -30.91 -23.09
C LEU A 17 -4.09 -31.11 -22.09
N ALA A 18 -5.33 -31.03 -22.59
CA ALA A 18 -6.55 -31.33 -21.82
C ALA A 18 -6.94 -32.83 -21.85
N THR A 19 -6.04 -33.69 -22.34
CA THR A 19 -6.28 -35.11 -22.61
C THR A 19 -5.11 -35.96 -22.15
N ALA A 20 -5.34 -37.25 -21.90
CA ALA A 20 -4.29 -38.23 -21.65
C ALA A 20 -4.35 -39.38 -22.67
N VAL A 21 -3.21 -39.75 -23.25
CA VAL A 21 -3.11 -40.99 -24.02
C VAL A 21 -3.01 -42.17 -23.06
N VAL A 22 -4.00 -43.07 -23.10
CA VAL A 22 -4.12 -44.18 -22.14
C VAL A 22 -3.94 -45.51 -22.86
N THR A 23 -3.04 -46.35 -22.36
CA THR A 23 -2.76 -47.68 -22.92
C THR A 23 -3.13 -48.78 -21.94
N TRP A 24 -3.71 -49.87 -22.44
CA TRP A 24 -4.00 -51.10 -21.68
C TRP A 24 -3.84 -52.34 -22.56
N THR A 25 -3.77 -53.51 -21.95
CA THR A 25 -3.82 -54.78 -22.68
C THR A 25 -5.26 -55.08 -23.06
N ALA A 26 -5.55 -55.20 -24.37
CA ALA A 26 -6.90 -55.50 -24.84
C ALA A 26 -7.39 -56.87 -24.32
N PRO A 27 -8.65 -56.99 -23.88
CA PRO A 27 -9.22 -58.27 -23.46
C PRO A 27 -9.34 -59.23 -24.64
N THR A 28 -9.57 -60.50 -24.34
CA THR A 28 -9.78 -61.54 -25.34
C THR A 28 -11.19 -62.11 -25.23
N ALA A 29 -11.72 -62.59 -26.36
CA ALA A 29 -13.00 -63.29 -26.41
C ALA A 29 -12.79 -64.69 -26.98
N SER A 30 -13.47 -65.67 -26.38
CA SER A 30 -13.49 -67.06 -26.83
C SER A 30 -14.91 -67.59 -26.79
N ASP A 31 -15.23 -68.53 -27.68
CA ASP A 31 -16.51 -69.21 -27.70
C ASP A 31 -16.32 -70.72 -27.97
N ASN A 32 -17.35 -71.53 -27.74
CA ASN A 32 -17.31 -72.96 -28.05
C ASN A 32 -17.35 -73.26 -29.56
N ALA A 33 -17.68 -72.25 -30.39
CA ALA A 33 -17.60 -72.28 -31.85
C ALA A 33 -16.64 -71.20 -32.38
N PRO A 34 -16.03 -71.39 -33.57
CA PRO A 34 -15.20 -70.37 -34.20
C PRO A 34 -16.05 -69.20 -34.73
N GLY A 35 -15.41 -68.05 -34.95
CA GLY A 35 -16.07 -66.87 -35.56
C GLY A 35 -16.52 -65.80 -34.57
N VAL A 36 -15.99 -65.79 -33.33
CA VAL A 36 -16.21 -64.69 -32.40
C VAL A 36 -15.54 -63.41 -32.90
N THR A 37 -16.26 -62.30 -32.85
CA THR A 37 -15.75 -60.96 -33.12
C THR A 37 -15.70 -60.17 -31.83
N LEU A 38 -14.70 -59.30 -31.68
CA LEU A 38 -14.55 -58.41 -30.52
C LEU A 38 -14.51 -56.97 -31.02
N THR A 39 -15.38 -56.14 -30.47
CA THR A 39 -15.44 -54.70 -30.75
C THR A 39 -15.28 -53.91 -29.46
N SER A 40 -14.82 -52.67 -29.57
CA SER A 40 -14.62 -51.76 -28.44
C SER A 40 -15.10 -50.36 -28.78
N THR A 41 -15.52 -49.60 -27.77
CA THR A 41 -15.81 -48.17 -27.91
C THR A 41 -14.54 -47.32 -28.06
N HIS A 42 -13.41 -47.78 -27.50
CA HIS A 42 -12.10 -47.12 -27.56
C HIS A 42 -10.96 -48.16 -27.66
N ASN A 43 -9.83 -47.76 -28.22
CA ASN A 43 -8.64 -48.60 -28.41
C ASN A 43 -7.51 -48.20 -27.44
N PRO A 44 -6.65 -49.16 -27.05
CA PRO A 44 -5.42 -48.83 -26.35
C PRO A 44 -4.58 -47.80 -27.13
N GLY A 45 -4.22 -46.70 -26.49
CA GLY A 45 -3.49 -45.58 -27.10
C GLY A 45 -4.38 -44.47 -27.63
N ASP A 46 -5.71 -44.55 -27.46
CA ASP A 46 -6.59 -43.42 -27.69
C ASP A 46 -6.35 -42.31 -26.64
N ALA A 47 -6.62 -41.06 -27.02
CA ALA A 47 -6.60 -39.91 -26.11
C ALA A 47 -7.98 -39.74 -25.44
N PHE A 48 -7.99 -39.66 -24.12
CA PHE A 48 -9.19 -39.48 -23.31
C PHE A 48 -9.27 -38.04 -22.79
N PRO A 49 -10.45 -37.40 -22.86
CA PRO A 49 -10.64 -36.07 -22.28
C PRO A 49 -10.69 -36.12 -20.75
N LEU A 50 -10.50 -34.96 -20.12
CA LEU A 50 -10.69 -34.78 -18.68
C LEU A 50 -12.04 -35.34 -18.19
N GLY A 51 -12.01 -36.03 -17.05
CA GLY A 51 -13.17 -36.67 -16.44
C GLY A 51 -13.21 -38.19 -16.68
N GLU A 52 -14.39 -38.78 -16.47
CA GLU A 52 -14.58 -40.22 -16.57
C GLU A 52 -15.13 -40.61 -17.95
N THR A 53 -14.46 -41.55 -18.61
CA THR A 53 -14.91 -42.19 -19.85
C THR A 53 -15.06 -43.69 -19.60
N THR A 54 -16.20 -44.27 -19.99
CA THR A 54 -16.43 -45.73 -19.92
C THR A 54 -16.02 -46.40 -21.22
N VAL A 55 -15.08 -47.35 -21.15
CA VAL A 55 -14.69 -48.19 -22.27
C VAL A 55 -15.48 -49.49 -22.21
N THR A 56 -16.17 -49.85 -23.29
CA THR A 56 -17.01 -51.06 -23.36
C THR A 56 -16.54 -51.95 -24.49
N TYR A 57 -16.29 -53.21 -24.16
CA TYR A 57 -16.02 -54.28 -25.10
C TYR A 57 -17.25 -55.14 -25.31
N THR A 58 -17.55 -55.48 -26.57
CA THR A 58 -18.63 -56.37 -26.96
C THR A 58 -18.08 -57.52 -27.80
N ALA A 59 -18.20 -58.74 -27.28
CA ALA A 59 -17.93 -59.96 -28.02
C ALA A 59 -19.23 -60.48 -28.65
N THR A 60 -19.19 -60.88 -29.91
CA THR A 60 -20.35 -61.43 -30.64
C THR A 60 -19.96 -62.71 -31.35
N ASP A 61 -20.68 -63.81 -31.08
CA ASP A 61 -20.46 -65.10 -31.76
C ASP A 61 -21.14 -65.14 -33.14
N ALA A 62 -20.90 -66.22 -33.90
CA ALA A 62 -21.45 -66.39 -35.25
C ALA A 62 -22.99 -66.59 -35.28
N ALA A 63 -23.59 -66.95 -34.14
CA ALA A 63 -25.04 -67.07 -33.98
C ALA A 63 -25.70 -65.73 -33.56
N GLY A 64 -24.89 -64.70 -33.28
CA GLY A 64 -25.33 -63.38 -32.87
C GLY A 64 -25.47 -63.18 -31.36
N ASN A 65 -25.03 -64.13 -30.53
CA ASN A 65 -25.06 -63.94 -29.07
C ASN A 65 -23.94 -62.99 -28.63
N THR A 66 -24.22 -62.14 -27.64
CA THR A 66 -23.30 -61.10 -27.20
C THR A 66 -22.89 -61.24 -25.73
N ALA A 67 -21.64 -60.89 -25.42
CA ALA A 67 -21.16 -60.67 -24.06
C ALA A 67 -20.44 -59.32 -23.96
N THR A 68 -20.77 -58.53 -22.94
CA THR A 68 -20.22 -57.18 -22.74
C THR A 68 -19.43 -57.07 -21.44
N GLY A 69 -18.37 -56.26 -21.44
CA GLY A 69 -17.64 -55.87 -20.24
C GLY A 69 -17.11 -54.44 -20.38
N SER A 70 -17.01 -53.72 -19.27
CA SER A 70 -16.55 -52.33 -19.27
C SER A 70 -15.67 -52.00 -18.08
N PHE A 71 -14.77 -51.05 -18.29
CA PHE A 71 -13.96 -50.41 -17.25
C PHE A 71 -13.97 -48.89 -17.49
N LYS A 72 -13.56 -48.13 -16.48
CA LYS A 72 -13.50 -46.67 -16.53
C LYS A 72 -12.08 -46.19 -16.76
N VAL A 73 -11.94 -45.15 -17.55
CA VAL A 73 -10.73 -44.33 -17.66
C VAL A 73 -11.06 -42.96 -17.09
N THR A 74 -10.39 -42.58 -16.01
CA THR A 74 -10.53 -41.27 -15.36
C THR A 74 -9.31 -40.43 -15.64
N VAL A 75 -9.47 -39.37 -16.43
CA VAL A 75 -8.42 -38.38 -16.66
C VAL A 75 -8.59 -37.24 -15.65
N THR A 76 -7.54 -36.94 -14.90
CA THR A 76 -7.51 -35.82 -13.95
C THR A 76 -6.57 -34.73 -14.44
N ASP A 77 -6.79 -33.50 -14.01
CA ASP A 77 -5.84 -32.42 -14.27
C ASP A 77 -4.97 -32.21 -13.03
N GLY A 78 -3.66 -32.08 -13.26
CA GLY A 78 -2.65 -31.96 -12.21
C GLY A 78 -1.59 -30.89 -12.49
N GLU A 79 -1.77 -30.10 -13.55
CA GLU A 79 -0.93 -28.95 -13.85
C GLU A 79 -1.51 -27.71 -13.17
N ASN A 80 -0.65 -26.77 -12.75
CA ASN A 80 -1.13 -25.52 -12.19
C ASN A 80 -1.39 -24.51 -13.32
N PRO A 81 -2.35 -23.58 -13.13
CA PRO A 81 -2.51 -22.44 -14.02
C PRO A 81 -1.23 -21.62 -14.13
N VAL A 82 -1.09 -20.91 -15.24
CA VAL A 82 -0.01 -19.96 -15.50
C VAL A 82 -0.56 -18.54 -15.48
N LEU A 83 0.01 -17.68 -14.64
CA LEU A 83 -0.23 -16.24 -14.64
C LEU A 83 0.67 -15.56 -15.67
N SER A 84 0.11 -14.63 -16.45
CA SER A 84 0.82 -13.85 -17.47
C SER A 84 0.50 -12.36 -17.35
N GLY A 85 1.50 -11.51 -17.59
CA GLY A 85 1.31 -10.05 -17.56
C GLY A 85 1.14 -9.46 -16.15
N LEU A 86 1.76 -10.08 -15.14
CA LEU A 86 1.78 -9.52 -13.79
C LEU A 86 2.48 -8.14 -13.82
N PRO A 87 1.88 -7.08 -13.25
CA PRO A 87 2.50 -5.76 -13.19
C PRO A 87 3.82 -5.77 -12.42
N SER A 88 4.71 -4.83 -12.73
CA SER A 88 5.80 -4.46 -11.84
C SER A 88 5.29 -3.65 -10.65
N ASP A 89 6.12 -3.49 -9.63
CA ASP A 89 5.83 -2.57 -8.53
C ASP A 89 5.56 -1.15 -9.05
N ILE A 90 4.62 -0.46 -8.39
CA ILE A 90 4.13 0.87 -8.75
C ILE A 90 4.39 1.83 -7.59
N THR A 91 4.92 3.02 -7.88
CA THR A 91 5.03 4.11 -6.89
C THR A 91 4.29 5.33 -7.41
N GLN A 92 3.43 5.93 -6.58
CA GLN A 92 2.65 7.11 -6.93
C GLN A 92 2.49 8.03 -5.70
N PRO A 93 2.54 9.37 -5.86
CA PRO A 93 2.18 10.25 -4.77
C PRO A 93 0.69 10.16 -4.43
N THR A 94 0.30 10.65 -3.26
CA THR A 94 -1.11 10.89 -2.91
C THR A 94 -1.81 11.77 -3.94
N ASP A 95 -3.12 11.55 -4.10
CA ASP A 95 -3.96 12.47 -4.85
C ASP A 95 -4.12 13.77 -4.06
N ALA A 96 -4.19 14.90 -4.76
CA ALA A 96 -4.16 16.23 -4.17
C ALA A 96 -5.18 16.40 -3.02
N GLY A 97 -4.70 16.77 -1.85
CA GLY A 97 -5.52 16.99 -0.65
C GLY A 97 -6.07 15.71 0.00
N LEU A 98 -5.64 14.53 -0.43
CA LEU A 98 -6.04 13.23 0.13
C LEU A 98 -4.84 12.46 0.69
N ALA A 99 -5.08 11.56 1.65
CA ALA A 99 -4.08 10.63 2.18
C ALA A 99 -3.93 9.33 1.35
N THR A 100 -4.50 9.30 0.15
CA THR A 100 -4.62 8.11 -0.69
C THR A 100 -4.33 8.45 -2.15
N ALA A 101 -3.99 7.45 -2.96
CA ALA A 101 -3.86 7.57 -4.41
C ALA A 101 -4.74 6.55 -5.13
N VAL A 102 -5.49 6.96 -6.15
CA VAL A 102 -6.14 6.03 -7.08
C VAL A 102 -5.10 5.49 -8.06
N VAL A 103 -4.87 4.17 -8.03
CA VAL A 103 -3.81 3.52 -8.81
C VAL A 103 -4.41 2.57 -9.85
N THR A 104 -3.97 2.68 -11.10
CA THR A 104 -4.45 1.86 -12.22
C THR A 104 -3.33 1.03 -12.84
N TRP A 105 -3.64 -0.21 -13.25
CA TRP A 105 -2.73 -1.10 -13.99
C TRP A 105 -3.53 -1.98 -14.95
N THR A 106 -2.83 -2.64 -15.88
CA THR A 106 -3.43 -3.70 -16.70
C THR A 106 -3.48 -4.98 -15.87
N ALA A 107 -4.68 -5.53 -15.65
CA ALA A 107 -4.83 -6.79 -14.93
C ALA A 107 -4.12 -7.94 -15.67
N PRO A 108 -3.43 -8.85 -14.96
CA PRO A 108 -2.85 -10.04 -15.55
C PRO A 108 -3.94 -10.98 -16.07
N THR A 109 -3.52 -11.94 -16.89
CA THR A 109 -4.37 -13.03 -17.36
C THR A 109 -3.91 -14.36 -16.77
N ALA A 110 -4.79 -15.35 -16.74
CA ALA A 110 -4.46 -16.72 -16.36
C ALA A 110 -4.88 -17.69 -17.46
N SER A 111 -4.08 -18.72 -17.67
CA SER A 111 -4.35 -19.81 -18.62
C SER A 111 -3.90 -21.14 -18.04
N ASP A 112 -4.47 -22.24 -18.53
CA ASP A 112 -4.14 -23.59 -18.10
C ASP A 112 -4.29 -24.58 -19.28
N ASN A 113 -3.77 -25.81 -19.15
CA ASN A 113 -3.94 -26.86 -20.15
C ASN A 113 -5.41 -27.31 -20.26
N ALA A 114 -6.21 -27.13 -19.21
CA ALA A 114 -7.64 -27.37 -19.19
C ALA A 114 -8.48 -26.07 -19.11
N PRO A 115 -9.71 -26.05 -19.64
CA PRO A 115 -10.59 -24.90 -19.49
C PRO A 115 -11.12 -24.76 -18.05
N GLY A 116 -11.55 -23.55 -17.68
CA GLY A 116 -12.22 -23.31 -16.39
C GLY A 116 -11.36 -22.59 -15.34
N VAL A 117 -10.25 -21.99 -15.75
CA VAL A 117 -9.46 -21.13 -14.86
C VAL A 117 -10.27 -19.91 -14.42
N THR A 118 -10.26 -19.68 -13.11
CA THR A 118 -10.77 -18.47 -12.47
C THR A 118 -9.59 -17.64 -11.96
N LEU A 119 -9.70 -16.31 -12.07
CA LEU A 119 -8.70 -15.38 -11.57
C LEU A 119 -9.34 -14.45 -10.54
N THR A 120 -8.69 -14.32 -9.39
CA THR A 120 -9.10 -13.43 -8.30
C THR A 120 -7.95 -12.52 -7.89
N SER A 121 -8.26 -11.39 -7.26
CA SER A 121 -7.26 -10.42 -6.78
C SER A 121 -7.66 -9.85 -5.44
N THR A 122 -6.69 -9.43 -4.63
CA THR A 122 -6.93 -8.67 -3.40
C THR A 122 -7.37 -7.23 -3.66
N HIS A 123 -6.98 -6.65 -4.81
CA HIS A 123 -7.31 -5.28 -5.22
C HIS A 123 -7.52 -5.22 -6.74
N ASN A 124 -8.29 -4.24 -7.20
CA ASN A 124 -8.62 -4.00 -8.60
C ASN A 124 -7.94 -2.73 -9.13
N PRO A 125 -7.63 -2.68 -10.44
CA PRO A 125 -7.22 -1.44 -11.08
C PRO A 125 -8.24 -0.33 -10.84
N GLY A 126 -7.77 0.81 -10.34
CA GLY A 126 -8.62 1.96 -10.00
C GLY A 126 -9.08 2.01 -8.55
N ASP A 127 -8.66 1.06 -7.70
CA ASP A 127 -8.84 1.17 -6.25
C ASP A 127 -7.96 2.32 -5.69
N ALA A 128 -8.40 2.89 -4.56
CA ALA A 128 -7.64 3.88 -3.81
C ALA A 128 -6.74 3.18 -2.77
N PHE A 129 -5.45 3.52 -2.78
CA PHE A 129 -4.44 2.95 -1.89
C PHE A 129 -4.03 3.96 -0.82
N PRO A 130 -3.89 3.54 0.45
CA PRO A 130 -3.39 4.41 1.51
C PRO A 130 -1.88 4.65 1.37
N LEU A 131 -1.39 5.71 2.03
CA LEU A 131 0.03 5.94 2.23
C LEU A 131 0.79 4.70 2.72
N GLY A 132 1.98 4.50 2.17
CA GLY A 132 2.83 3.36 2.44
C GLY A 132 2.74 2.27 1.38
N GLU A 133 3.14 1.06 1.74
CA GLU A 133 3.19 -0.09 0.84
C GLU A 133 1.98 -0.99 1.01
N THR A 134 1.31 -1.32 -0.11
CA THR A 134 0.25 -2.32 -0.18
C THR A 134 0.61 -3.39 -1.20
N THR A 135 0.53 -4.67 -0.80
CA THR A 135 0.77 -5.80 -1.71
C THR A 135 -0.53 -6.21 -2.39
N VAL A 136 -0.55 -6.20 -3.72
CA VAL A 136 -1.64 -6.73 -4.54
C VAL A 136 -1.29 -8.15 -4.96
N THR A 137 -2.18 -9.10 -4.68
CA THR A 137 -1.97 -10.53 -4.94
C THR A 137 -3.08 -11.05 -5.85
N TYR A 138 -2.68 -11.69 -6.95
CA TYR A 138 -3.56 -12.43 -7.84
C TYR A 138 -3.44 -13.93 -7.57
N THR A 139 -4.57 -14.63 -7.60
CA THR A 139 -4.67 -16.08 -7.46
C THR A 139 -5.49 -16.64 -8.63
N ALA A 140 -4.85 -17.50 -9.42
CA ALA A 140 -5.52 -18.32 -10.42
C ALA A 140 -5.85 -19.70 -9.84
N THR A 141 -7.04 -20.22 -10.15
CA THR A 141 -7.49 -21.55 -9.73
C THR A 141 -8.19 -22.23 -10.90
N ASP A 142 -7.74 -23.42 -11.29
CA ASP A 142 -8.41 -24.23 -12.32
C ASP A 142 -9.63 -24.99 -11.76
N ALA A 143 -10.28 -25.77 -12.62
CA ALA A 143 -11.46 -26.57 -12.26
C ALA A 143 -11.13 -27.81 -11.42
N ALA A 144 -9.88 -28.30 -11.44
CA ALA A 144 -9.40 -29.39 -10.61
C ALA A 144 -8.97 -28.93 -9.22
N GLY A 145 -8.84 -27.62 -9.01
CA GLY A 145 -8.45 -26.98 -7.77
C GLY A 145 -6.96 -26.70 -7.63
N ASN A 146 -6.16 -26.85 -8.70
CA ASN A 146 -4.76 -26.43 -8.66
C ASN A 146 -4.67 -24.90 -8.76
N THR A 147 -3.58 -24.33 -8.22
CA THR A 147 -3.51 -22.88 -7.99
C THR A 147 -2.14 -22.30 -8.31
N ALA A 148 -2.13 -21.08 -8.85
CA ALA A 148 -0.93 -20.26 -8.99
C ALA A 148 -1.17 -18.85 -8.44
N THR A 149 -0.17 -18.29 -7.79
CA THR A 149 -0.23 -16.95 -7.19
C THR A 149 0.90 -16.06 -7.69
N GLY A 150 0.63 -14.77 -7.77
CA GLY A 150 1.62 -13.75 -8.12
C GLY A 150 1.25 -12.41 -7.49
N SER A 151 2.25 -11.61 -7.12
CA SER A 151 2.01 -10.32 -6.47
C SER A 151 2.96 -9.22 -6.95
N PHE A 152 2.52 -7.99 -6.78
CA PHE A 152 3.32 -6.77 -6.94
C PHE A 152 2.95 -5.77 -5.85
N LYS A 153 3.78 -4.75 -5.67
CA LYS A 153 3.59 -3.73 -4.65
C LYS A 153 3.06 -2.43 -5.25
N VAL A 154 2.18 -1.77 -4.51
CA VAL A 154 1.79 -0.39 -4.73
C VAL A 154 2.32 0.42 -3.55
N THR A 155 3.18 1.40 -3.81
CA THR A 155 3.73 2.32 -2.82
C THR A 155 3.15 3.71 -3.04
N VAL A 156 2.34 4.17 -2.09
CA VAL A 156 1.83 5.54 -2.08
C VAL A 156 2.72 6.40 -1.19
N THR A 157 3.24 7.49 -1.73
CA THR A 157 4.10 8.45 -1.01
C THR A 157 3.39 9.78 -0.80
N ASP A 158 3.70 10.46 0.28
CA ASP A 158 3.22 11.83 0.46
C ASP A 158 4.22 12.81 -0.15
N GLY A 159 3.72 13.76 -0.94
CA GLY A 159 4.53 14.76 -1.65
C GLY A 159 3.99 16.18 -1.51
N GLU A 160 2.97 16.39 -0.69
CA GLU A 160 2.41 17.71 -0.41
C GLU A 160 3.06 18.28 0.86
N ASN A 161 3.22 19.61 0.92
CA ASN A 161 3.75 20.25 2.12
C ASN A 161 2.60 20.54 3.11
N PRO A 162 2.89 20.56 4.42
CA PRO A 162 1.95 21.06 5.42
C PRO A 162 1.52 22.50 5.14
N VAL A 163 0.34 22.85 5.64
CA VAL A 163 -0.22 24.19 5.61
C VAL A 163 -0.23 24.77 7.02
N LEU A 164 0.47 25.89 7.22
CA LEU A 164 0.39 26.71 8.43
C LEU A 164 -0.85 27.61 8.38
N SER A 165 -1.62 27.65 9.46
CA SER A 165 -2.83 28.46 9.61
C SER A 165 -2.79 29.29 10.90
N GLY A 166 -3.31 30.52 10.84
CA GLY A 166 -3.39 31.38 12.02
C GLY A 166 -2.04 31.94 12.49
N LEU A 167 -1.08 32.11 11.59
CA LEU A 167 0.19 32.76 11.91
C LEU A 167 -0.08 34.19 12.45
N PRO A 168 0.49 34.57 13.62
CA PRO A 168 0.32 35.91 14.16
C PRO A 168 0.82 36.99 13.20
N THR A 169 0.25 38.19 13.31
CA THR A 169 0.85 39.40 12.73
C THR A 169 1.96 39.91 13.65
N ASP A 170 2.79 40.81 13.13
CA ASP A 170 3.82 41.48 13.93
C ASP A 170 3.23 42.15 15.18
N ILE A 171 3.95 42.05 16.30
CA ILE A 171 3.55 42.53 17.62
C ILE A 171 4.50 43.64 18.05
N THR A 172 3.97 44.70 18.67
CA THR A 172 4.80 45.76 19.28
C THR A 172 4.34 46.02 20.72
N GLN A 173 5.27 45.99 21.67
CA GLN A 173 5.00 46.19 23.09
C GLN A 173 6.14 46.98 23.76
N PRO A 174 5.87 47.89 24.71
CA PRO A 174 6.93 48.46 25.53
C PRO A 174 7.49 47.42 26.52
N THR A 175 8.66 47.69 27.10
CA THR A 175 9.19 46.89 28.21
C THR A 175 8.23 46.82 29.40
N ASP A 176 8.29 45.71 30.14
CA ASP A 176 7.60 45.58 31.41
C ASP A 176 8.22 46.52 32.44
N ALA A 177 7.41 47.04 33.37
CA ALA A 177 7.83 48.10 34.28
C ALA A 177 9.09 47.75 35.08
N GLY A 178 10.11 48.60 35.01
CA GLY A 178 11.40 48.41 35.66
C GLY A 178 12.27 47.28 35.09
N LEU A 179 11.92 46.71 33.93
CA LEU A 179 12.66 45.65 33.25
C LEU A 179 13.13 46.10 31.85
N ALA A 180 14.16 45.44 31.32
CA ALA A 180 14.66 45.67 29.96
C ALA A 180 14.04 44.73 28.91
N THR A 181 12.95 44.05 29.27
CA THR A 181 12.27 43.04 28.47
C THR A 181 10.76 43.21 28.56
N ALA A 182 10.02 42.69 27.59
CA ALA A 182 8.57 42.55 27.65
C ALA A 182 8.17 41.07 27.56
N VAL A 183 7.30 40.60 28.45
CA VAL A 183 6.63 39.30 28.28
C VAL A 183 5.53 39.44 27.24
N VAL A 184 5.67 38.73 26.12
CA VAL A 184 4.77 38.84 24.96
C VAL A 184 4.00 37.54 24.78
N THR A 185 2.69 37.63 24.57
CA THR A 185 1.80 36.47 24.36
C THR A 185 1.07 36.59 23.03
N TRP A 186 0.80 35.45 22.39
CA TRP A 186 0.02 35.34 21.16
C TRP A 186 -0.72 34.00 21.14
N THR A 187 -1.69 33.87 20.22
CA THR A 187 -2.29 32.57 19.93
C THR A 187 -1.38 31.80 19.00
N GLU A 188 -0.99 30.58 19.36
CA GLU A 188 -0.14 29.75 18.52
C GLU A 188 -0.86 29.40 17.19
N PRO A 189 -0.14 29.41 16.05
CA PRO A 189 -0.68 28.90 14.81
C PRO A 189 -0.92 27.39 14.90
N THR A 190 -1.71 26.88 13.95
CA THR A 190 -1.90 25.46 13.73
C THR A 190 -1.26 25.01 12.42
N ALA A 191 -1.05 23.72 12.27
CA ALA A 191 -0.60 23.11 11.02
C ALA A 191 -1.50 21.92 10.66
N SER A 192 -1.75 21.74 9.37
CA SER A 192 -2.52 20.62 8.82
C SER A 192 -1.91 20.16 7.52
N ASP A 193 -2.17 18.92 7.13
CA ASP A 193 -1.67 18.32 5.89
C ASP A 193 -2.71 17.33 5.34
N ASN A 194 -2.55 16.88 4.09
CA ASN A 194 -3.41 15.83 3.50
C ASN A 194 -3.19 14.48 4.20
N ALA A 195 -2.05 14.28 4.84
CA ALA A 195 -1.71 13.11 5.64
C ALA A 195 -1.63 13.42 7.15
N PRO A 196 -1.90 12.45 8.04
CA PRO A 196 -1.68 12.62 9.47
C PRO A 196 -0.19 12.64 9.82
N GLY A 197 0.16 13.26 10.95
CA GLY A 197 1.52 13.20 11.50
C GLY A 197 2.33 14.50 11.38
N VAL A 198 1.67 15.63 11.14
CA VAL A 198 2.34 16.94 11.14
C VAL A 198 2.85 17.28 12.55
N THR A 199 4.10 17.70 12.61
CA THR A 199 4.75 18.25 13.79
C THR A 199 4.98 19.76 13.60
N LEU A 200 4.68 20.55 14.62
CA LEU A 200 4.89 21.99 14.61
C LEU A 200 5.97 22.35 15.64
N THR A 201 6.96 23.12 15.21
CA THR A 201 8.03 23.64 16.06
C THR A 201 8.11 25.15 15.94
N SER A 202 8.61 25.81 16.99
CA SER A 202 8.80 27.26 17.03
C SER A 202 10.16 27.62 17.61
N THR A 203 10.68 28.77 17.20
CA THR A 203 11.86 29.40 17.81
C THR A 203 11.58 30.00 19.19
N HIS A 204 10.33 30.40 19.47
CA HIS A 204 9.89 31.05 20.72
C HIS A 204 8.47 30.62 21.09
N THR A 205 8.12 30.69 22.37
CA THR A 205 6.80 30.33 22.89
C THR A 205 6.01 31.53 23.41
N PRO A 206 4.67 31.54 23.31
CA PRO A 206 3.86 32.57 23.94
C PRO A 206 4.16 32.68 25.43
N GLY A 207 4.47 33.88 25.92
CA GLY A 207 4.87 34.13 27.30
C GLY A 207 6.38 34.24 27.51
N ASP A 208 7.19 34.10 26.45
CA ASP A 208 8.62 34.41 26.51
C ASP A 208 8.85 35.92 26.77
N ALA A 209 9.97 36.23 27.42
CA ALA A 209 10.43 37.61 27.62
C ALA A 209 11.37 38.02 26.48
N PHE A 210 11.02 39.09 25.77
CA PHE A 210 11.76 39.61 24.62
C PHE A 210 12.56 40.87 25.01
N PRO A 211 13.84 40.99 24.62
CA PRO A 211 14.62 42.20 24.84
C PRO A 211 14.17 43.33 23.91
N ILE A 212 14.49 44.58 24.27
CA ILE A 212 14.33 45.75 23.40
C ILE A 212 14.92 45.48 22.01
N GLY A 213 14.18 45.82 20.96
CA GLY A 213 14.51 45.59 19.56
C GLY A 213 13.53 44.65 18.87
N GLU A 214 13.90 44.20 17.68
CA GLU A 214 13.12 43.26 16.88
C GLU A 214 13.60 41.82 17.12
N THR A 215 12.67 40.91 17.34
CA THR A 215 12.92 39.46 17.40
C THR A 215 11.97 38.76 16.44
N THR A 216 12.50 38.02 15.46
CA THR A 216 11.69 37.22 14.54
C THR A 216 11.35 35.87 15.18
N VAL A 217 10.06 35.56 15.26
CA VAL A 217 9.54 34.27 15.70
C VAL A 217 9.17 33.46 14.46
N THR A 218 9.88 32.36 14.24
CA THR A 218 9.63 31.42 13.14
C THR A 218 9.00 30.13 13.65
N TYR A 219 7.93 29.70 12.96
CA TYR A 219 7.28 28.41 13.08
C TYR A 219 7.65 27.53 11.88
N THR A 220 7.89 26.24 12.12
CA THR A 220 8.17 25.21 11.10
C THR A 220 7.26 24.02 11.32
N ALA A 221 6.43 23.72 10.31
CA ALA A 221 5.63 22.50 10.23
C ALA A 221 6.37 21.46 9.38
N THR A 222 6.41 20.22 9.84
CA THR A 222 7.01 19.07 9.14
C THR A 222 6.06 17.88 9.19
N ASP A 223 5.68 17.32 8.04
CA ASP A 223 4.86 16.10 7.99
C ASP A 223 5.68 14.82 8.25
N ALA A 224 5.01 13.66 8.19
CA ALA A 224 5.63 12.36 8.42
C ALA A 224 6.52 11.88 7.25
N ALA A 225 6.33 12.42 6.04
CA ALA A 225 7.19 12.15 4.88
C ALA A 225 8.44 13.07 4.84
N GLY A 226 8.47 14.09 5.68
CA GLY A 226 9.56 15.06 5.80
C GLY A 226 9.38 16.30 4.95
N ASN A 227 8.20 16.54 4.35
CA ASN A 227 7.94 17.81 3.68
C ASN A 227 7.69 18.90 4.73
N THR A 228 7.97 20.16 4.37
CA THR A 228 8.05 21.26 5.36
C THR A 228 7.43 22.55 4.87
N ALA A 229 6.86 23.31 5.80
CA ALA A 229 6.40 24.67 5.60
C ALA A 229 6.83 25.57 6.77
N THR A 230 7.25 26.80 6.45
CA THR A 230 7.71 27.78 7.44
C THR A 230 6.94 29.08 7.34
N GLY A 231 6.76 29.74 8.48
CA GLY A 231 6.12 31.05 8.59
C GLY A 231 6.68 31.82 9.78
N SER A 232 6.76 33.14 9.68
CA SER A 232 7.33 33.98 10.75
C SER A 232 6.58 35.29 10.94
N PHE A 233 6.67 35.84 12.15
CA PHE A 233 6.26 37.20 12.49
C PHE A 233 7.31 37.86 13.38
N THR A 234 7.24 39.17 13.54
CA THR A 234 8.21 39.96 14.31
C THR A 234 7.61 40.48 15.61
N VAL A 235 8.32 40.31 16.72
CA VAL A 235 8.06 40.96 18.00
C VAL A 235 8.99 42.15 18.14
N THR A 236 8.44 43.34 18.32
CA THR A 236 9.19 44.59 18.53
C THR A 236 8.99 45.08 19.96
N VAL A 237 10.05 45.06 20.77
CA VAL A 237 10.04 45.62 22.13
C VAL A 237 10.68 47.00 22.13
N THR A 238 9.99 47.97 22.74
CA THR A 238 10.45 49.37 22.80
C THR A 238 10.67 49.81 24.25
N ASP A 239 11.62 50.71 24.49
CA ASP A 239 11.76 51.36 25.80
C ASP A 239 10.68 52.45 25.95
N GLY A 240 9.81 52.28 26.94
CA GLY A 240 8.73 53.20 27.26
C GLY A 240 8.95 54.02 28.54
N GLU A 241 10.06 53.81 29.25
CA GLU A 241 10.31 54.44 30.55
C GLU A 241 11.27 55.63 30.44
N ASN A 242 10.92 56.75 31.09
CA ASN A 242 11.81 57.90 31.15
C ASN A 242 12.97 57.63 32.12
N PRO A 243 14.18 58.18 31.86
CA PRO A 243 15.28 58.09 32.81
C PRO A 243 14.93 58.81 34.12
N VAL A 244 15.31 58.21 35.25
CA VAL A 244 15.14 58.80 36.58
C VAL A 244 16.47 59.37 37.07
N LEU A 245 16.50 60.67 37.38
CA LEU A 245 17.64 61.29 38.06
C LEU A 245 17.61 60.92 39.55
N SER A 246 18.69 60.33 40.06
CA SER A 246 18.85 59.95 41.47
C SER A 246 20.16 60.49 42.04
N GLY A 247 20.24 60.67 43.36
CA GLY A 247 21.43 61.21 44.01
C GLY A 247 21.69 62.68 43.75
N LEU A 248 20.62 63.45 43.44
CA LEU A 248 20.75 64.91 43.35
C LEU A 248 21.22 65.44 44.72
N PRO A 249 22.27 66.28 44.77
CA PRO A 249 22.67 66.91 46.02
C PRO A 249 21.52 67.77 46.55
N SER A 250 21.40 67.86 47.88
CA SER A 250 20.52 68.86 48.48
C SER A 250 20.95 70.25 48.04
N ASP A 251 20.01 71.21 47.99
CA ASP A 251 20.32 72.61 47.72
C ASP A 251 21.50 73.08 48.58
N ILE A 252 22.59 73.47 47.92
CA ILE A 252 23.78 73.96 48.61
C ILE A 252 23.59 75.46 48.85
N THR A 253 23.43 75.83 50.13
CA THR A 253 23.49 77.23 50.55
C THR A 253 24.88 77.51 51.12
N GLN A 254 25.66 78.33 50.42
CA GLN A 254 26.98 78.75 50.85
C GLN A 254 27.08 80.27 50.86
N PRO A 255 27.56 80.89 51.96
CA PRO A 255 27.86 82.32 51.94
C PRO A 255 29.02 82.62 50.98
N THR A 256 29.07 83.84 50.46
CA THR A 256 30.23 84.31 49.68
C THR A 256 31.52 84.18 50.49
N ASP A 257 32.62 83.86 49.82
CA ASP A 257 33.93 83.81 50.44
C ASP A 257 34.28 85.18 51.01
N ALA A 258 34.97 85.21 52.15
CA ALA A 258 35.22 86.45 52.88
C ALA A 258 35.95 87.50 52.01
N GLY A 259 35.29 88.64 51.77
CA GLY A 259 35.81 89.73 50.95
C GLY A 259 35.61 89.59 49.44
N LEU A 260 34.95 88.52 48.98
CA LEU A 260 34.60 88.28 47.58
C LEU A 260 33.08 88.33 47.36
N ALA A 261 32.66 88.55 46.12
CA ALA A 261 31.26 88.49 45.71
C ALA A 261 30.84 87.08 45.24
N THR A 262 31.72 86.09 45.37
CA THR A 262 31.55 84.70 44.88
C THR A 262 31.78 83.71 46.02
N ALA A 263 31.15 82.54 45.95
CA ALA A 263 31.44 81.40 46.82
C ALA A 263 31.96 80.24 45.96
N VAL A 264 32.96 79.51 46.44
CA VAL A 264 33.38 78.24 45.81
C VAL A 264 32.62 77.09 46.46
N VAL A 265 31.63 76.58 45.73
CA VAL A 265 30.85 75.40 46.14
C VAL A 265 31.66 74.15 45.80
N THR A 266 32.05 73.39 46.83
CA THR A 266 32.71 72.07 46.71
C THR A 266 31.80 70.96 47.17
#